data_AF-A0AAE3Z9U7-F1
#
_entry.id   AF-A0AAE3Z9U7-F1
#
_cell.length_a   1.000
_cell.length_b   1.000
_cell.length_c   1.000
_cell.angle_alpha   90.00
_cell.angle_beta   90.00
_cell.angle_gamma   90.00
#
_symmetry.space_group_name_H-M   'P 1'
#
loop_
_entity.id
_entity.type
_entity.pdbx_description
1 polymer ?
#
loop_
_entity_poly.entity_id
_entity_poly.type
_entity_poly.pdbx_seq_one_letter_code
_entity_poly.pdbx_strand_id
1 'polypeptide(L)' 'MVGRGAQRSDAKGNLVPDAYLAAIAIEHGCEWITADRGFARYPGLRWHHPLD' A
#
# COMPACT_ATOMS: atom_id res chain seq x y z
N MET A 1 -9.94 -21.90 -23.54
CA MET A 1 -10.57 -20.56 -23.63
C MET A 1 -9.81 -19.64 -22.70
N VAL A 2 -9.40 -18.48 -23.23
CA VAL A 2 -8.36 -17.56 -22.76
C VAL A 2 -8.47 -17.13 -21.29
N GLY A 3 -7.35 -17.22 -20.55
CA GLY A 3 -7.18 -16.63 -19.23
C GLY A 3 -7.23 -15.10 -19.31
N ARG A 4 -7.98 -14.47 -18.41
CA ARG A 4 -7.97 -13.00 -18.25
C ARG A 4 -7.26 -12.67 -16.96
N GLY A 5 -5.96 -12.41 -17.10
CA GLY A 5 -5.18 -11.75 -16.07
C GLY A 5 -5.84 -10.45 -15.67
N ALA A 6 -5.86 -10.19 -14.36
CA ALA A 6 -6.15 -8.87 -13.82
C ALA A 6 -5.26 -7.87 -14.56
N GLN A 7 -5.91 -7.03 -15.36
CA GLN A 7 -5.34 -5.83 -15.96
C GLN A 7 -4.42 -5.15 -14.94
N ARG A 8 -3.13 -5.03 -15.26
CA ARG A 8 -2.19 -4.22 -14.50
C ARG A 8 -2.69 -2.78 -14.56
N SER A 9 -3.49 -2.39 -13.58
CA SER A 9 -3.76 -1.00 -13.31
C SER A 9 -2.44 -0.41 -12.81
N ASP A 10 -1.82 0.45 -13.59
CA ASP A 10 -0.72 1.33 -13.15
C ASP A 10 -1.34 2.41 -12.22
N ALA A 11 -1.98 1.94 -11.15
CA ALA A 11 -2.66 2.78 -10.17
C ALA A 11 -1.57 3.46 -9.35
N LYS A 12 -1.08 4.61 -9.84
CA LYS A 12 -0.34 5.53 -8.99
C LYS A 12 -1.34 6.14 -8.02
N GLY A 13 -1.34 5.61 -6.79
CA GLY A 13 -2.10 6.14 -5.66
C GLY A 13 -1.86 7.63 -5.48
N ASN A 14 -2.88 8.34 -4.98
CA ASN A 14 -2.76 9.77 -4.71
C ASN A 14 -1.89 9.97 -3.46
N LEU A 15 -0.78 10.70 -3.61
CA LEU A 15 0.22 10.84 -2.55
C LEU A 15 -0.30 11.50 -1.27
N VAL A 16 -1.31 12.39 -1.38
CA VAL A 16 -1.87 13.11 -0.23
C VAL A 16 -2.68 12.18 0.69
N PRO A 17 -3.70 11.45 0.20
CA PRO A 17 -4.36 10.39 0.96
C PRO A 17 -3.40 9.32 1.48
N ASP A 18 -2.44 8.88 0.66
CA ASP A 18 -1.49 7.83 1.07
C ASP A 18 -0.62 8.30 2.25
N ALA A 19 -0.16 9.55 2.23
CA ALA A 19 0.61 10.15 3.33
C ALA A 19 -0.23 10.28 4.61
N TYR A 20 -1.51 10.65 4.49
CA TYR A 20 -2.43 10.73 5.63
C TYR A 20 -2.66 9.36 6.28
N LEU A 21 -2.90 8.33 5.47
CA LEU A 21 -3.08 6.96 5.97
C LEU A 21 -1.81 6.42 6.63
N ALA A 22 -0.65 6.67 6.02
CA ALA A 22 0.64 6.30 6.59
C ALA A 22 0.88 6.99 7.94
N ALA A 23 0.55 8.28 8.07
CA ALA A 23 0.69 9.03 9.31
C ALA A 23 -0.16 8.43 10.44
N ILE A 24 -1.44 8.13 10.19
CA ILE A 24 -2.32 7.49 11.19
C ILE A 24 -1.75 6.14 11.63
N ALA A 25 -1.32 5.29 10.68
CA ALA A 25 -0.78 3.98 11.02
C ALA A 25 0.50 4.09 11.88
N ILE A 26 1.34 5.10 11.62
CA ILE A 26 2.53 5.38 12.43
C ILE A 26 2.15 5.88 13.82
N GLU A 27 1.26 6.88 13.91
CA GLU A 27 0.81 7.48 15.17
C GLU A 27 0.21 6.46 16.12
N HIS A 28 -0.56 5.52 15.58
CA HIS A 28 -1.18 4.46 16.37
C HIS A 28 -0.29 3.23 16.56
N GLY A 29 0.92 3.22 15.97
CA GLY A 29 1.78 2.05 16.01
C GLY A 29 1.06 0.80 15.49
N CYS A 30 0.41 0.92 14.34
CA CYS A 30 -0.24 -0.18 13.63
C CYS A 30 0.73 -0.84 12.64
N GLU A 31 0.31 -1.97 12.08
CA GLU A 31 0.96 -2.59 10.92
C GLU A 31 0.04 -2.45 9.72
N TRP A 32 0.60 -2.00 8.60
CA TRP A 32 -0.14 -1.71 7.38
C TRP A 32 -0.06 -2.87 6.38
N ILE A 33 -1.12 -3.67 6.31
CA ILE A 33 -1.18 -4.83 5.40
C ILE A 33 -1.82 -4.39 4.08
N THR A 34 -1.05 -4.37 2.99
CA THR A 34 -1.54 -3.93 1.68
C THR A 34 -0.81 -4.61 0.52
N ALA A 35 -1.51 -4.85 -0.59
CA ALA A 35 -0.87 -5.29 -1.83
C ALA A 35 -0.13 -4.15 -2.56
N ASP A 36 -0.36 -2.90 -2.15
CA ASP A 36 0.27 -1.72 -2.74
C ASP A 36 1.65 -1.44 -2.15
N ARG A 37 2.69 -1.76 -2.92
CA ARG A 37 4.10 -1.51 -2.54
C ARG A 37 4.45 -0.02 -2.50
N GLY A 38 3.55 0.87 -2.96
CA GLY A 38 3.69 2.31 -2.89
C GLY A 38 3.89 2.84 -1.48
N PHE A 39 3.37 2.14 -0.45
CA PHE A 39 3.50 2.53 0.96
C PHE A 39 4.92 2.35 1.53
N ALA A 40 5.78 1.57 0.89
CA ALA A 40 7.19 1.38 1.29
C ALA A 40 8.00 2.69 1.32
N ARG A 41 7.49 3.76 0.70
CA ARG A 41 8.14 5.07 0.65
C ARG A 41 8.06 5.88 1.94
N TYR A 42 7.16 5.53 2.87
CA TYR A 42 6.93 6.31 4.09
C TYR A 42 7.82 5.80 5.23
N PRO A 43 8.83 6.56 5.67
CA PRO A 43 9.71 6.14 6.75
C PRO A 43 8.94 5.97 8.06
N GLY A 44 9.24 4.91 8.81
CA GLY A 44 8.57 4.60 10.08
C GLY A 44 7.27 3.82 9.95
N LEU A 45 6.71 3.69 8.74
CA LEU A 45 5.56 2.84 8.49
C LEU A 45 5.96 1.37 8.52
N ARG A 46 5.46 0.62 9.51
CA ARG A 46 5.53 -0.85 9.48
C ARG A 46 4.45 -1.34 8.53
N TRP A 47 4.84 -2.04 7.48
CA TRP A 47 3.92 -2.54 6.47
C TRP A 47 4.38 -3.90 5.96
N HIS A 48 3.43 -4.71 5.49
CA HIS A 48 3.69 -6.02 4.90
C HIS A 48 2.75 -6.28 3.74
N HIS A 49 3.24 -7.03 2.75
CA HIS A 49 2.41 -7.47 1.64
C HIS A 49 1.63 -8.73 2.07
N PRO A 50 0.31 -8.82 1.87
CA PRO A 50 -0.51 -9.92 2.41
C PRO A 50 -0.14 -11.32 1.90
N LEU A 51 0.66 -11.42 0.84
CA LEU A 51 1.11 -12.68 0.23
C LEU A 51 2.62 -12.94 0.40
N ASP A 52 3.32 -12.04 1.09
CA ASP A 52 4.72 -12.26 1.49
C ASP A 52 4.77 -13.09 2.79
#